data_AF-A0A356ZBS0-F1
#
_entry.id   AF-A0A356ZBS0-F1
#
_cell.length_a   1.000
_cell.length_b   1.000
_cell.length_c   1.000
_cell.angle_alpha   90.00
_cell.angle_beta   90.00
_cell.angle_gamma   90.00
#
_symmetry.space_group_name_H-M   'P 1'
#
loop_
_entity.id
_entity.type
_entity.pdbx_description
1 polymer ?
#
loop_
_entity_poly.entity_id
_entity_poly.type
_entity_poly.pdbx_seq_one_letter_code
_entity_poly.pdbx_strand_id
1 'polypeptide(L)'
;MTAVKKLSMQDHKDLLHVIGKSQPGIPHQLDFSDEIQYRFFMKDLEDAGVIEKDFPQVYKTIARAKEVHIAQNGPVLPGTGTPSQQGLENVNIITTAVYNTSPANLAAANTPVATGQCSASAVSTVVGGTIFTTLVLKIIDIATGNVLVSKQIGPVFGEGEYLPILTEGTAPGAQGMKVVFTYSYQQKEGQPPVFETVHLDLNDEPVGIPTVTQPVLTPEHLAQGQKYIKFGIGRPQPGYNPDCDYVWSESTQDHPIVRLPMVGSQKFKSNIVGPLKEENITCYLMLVNKGGAGAPIKPTGGLLSGIQISPNDPKLLTWNFPYNGDIKLDKSIQFGPATFAPDSLTALFFQVILNVEGSTDPVQTCIYGTTSPYWSPSSYDQPGIYVIRPFDYVWHCVAEDTEVTLIDKSTKRIDQLTGGEALLGIDGKTVRVLDTVFGQEEKPLLAITNDQGESIKVTNNHFIMTDKGPQKADKLSEGDALITVTGTSKIKSITREVFNRRVWNIGLINTDAEPAEDHYFFGNGMLIG
;
A
#
# COMPACT_ATOMS: atom_id res chain seq x y z
N MET A 1 -4.23 2.28 33.70
CA MET A 1 -4.05 3.73 33.53
C MET A 1 -2.58 3.98 33.27
N THR A 2 -2.18 4.13 32.01
CA THR A 2 -0.85 4.61 31.66
C THR A 2 -0.76 6.07 32.12
N ALA A 3 0.28 6.46 32.84
CA ALA A 3 0.37 7.80 33.42
C ALA A 3 0.36 8.86 32.30
N VAL A 4 -0.61 9.78 32.34
CA VAL A 4 -0.65 10.95 31.45
C VAL A 4 0.61 11.79 31.73
N LYS A 5 1.47 11.95 30.72
CA LYS A 5 2.71 12.73 30.84
C LYS A 5 2.41 14.17 30.48
N LYS A 6 2.57 15.09 31.42
CA LYS A 6 2.41 16.53 31.15
C LYS A 6 3.71 17.10 30.61
N LEU A 7 3.64 17.81 29.48
CA LEU A 7 4.77 18.56 28.94
C LEU A 7 5.21 19.66 29.92
N SER A 8 6.51 19.99 29.91
CA SER A 8 6.95 21.19 30.60
C SER A 8 6.36 22.44 29.94
N MET A 9 6.36 23.57 30.65
CA MET A 9 5.86 24.82 30.06
C MET A 9 6.66 25.23 28.80
N GLN A 10 7.94 24.89 28.74
CA GLN A 10 8.77 25.18 27.57
C GLN A 10 8.41 24.25 26.41
N ASP A 11 8.34 22.94 26.65
CA ASP A 11 8.02 21.96 25.61
C ASP A 11 6.63 22.19 25.01
N HIS A 12 5.67 22.61 25.85
CA HIS A 12 4.33 22.96 25.39
C HIS A 12 4.35 24.21 24.49
N LYS A 13 5.13 25.24 24.83
CA LYS A 13 5.31 26.43 23.97
C LYS A 13 6.00 26.09 22.66
N ASP A 14 7.03 25.25 22.72
CA ASP A 14 7.78 24.82 21.54
C ASP A 14 6.88 24.01 20.59
N LEU A 15 6.03 23.12 21.12
CA LEU A 15 4.99 22.44 20.35
C LEU A 15 4.00 23.41 19.70
N LEU A 16 3.44 24.35 20.46
CA LEU A 16 2.47 25.33 19.93
C LEU A 16 3.07 26.18 18.80
N HIS A 17 4.36 26.52 18.90
CA HIS A 17 5.08 27.23 17.85
C HIS A 17 5.19 26.40 16.56
N VAL A 18 5.56 25.12 16.67
CA VAL A 18 5.65 24.20 15.52
C VAL A 18 4.28 23.97 14.87
N ILE A 19 3.23 23.75 15.68
CA ILE A 19 1.86 23.62 15.17
C ILE A 19 1.42 24.91 14.46
N GLY A 20 1.73 26.09 15.02
CA GLY A 20 1.42 27.38 14.40
C GLY A 20 2.17 27.68 13.09
N LYS A 21 3.20 26.91 12.76
CA LYS A 21 3.98 27.01 11.51
C LYS A 21 3.61 25.94 10.47
N SER A 22 2.86 24.92 10.87
CA SER A 22 2.50 23.78 10.04
C SER A 22 1.02 23.81 9.65
N GLN A 23 0.66 23.06 8.60
CA GLN A 23 -0.73 22.87 8.21
C GLN A 23 -1.18 21.45 8.57
N PRO A 24 -2.42 21.25 9.03
CA PRO A 24 -2.87 19.92 9.39
C PRO A 24 -2.85 18.97 8.18
N GLY A 25 -2.40 17.73 8.39
CA GLY A 25 -2.32 16.69 7.37
C GLY A 25 -1.20 16.85 6.34
N ILE A 26 -0.48 17.97 6.36
CA ILE A 26 0.60 18.27 5.42
C ILE A 26 1.93 18.19 6.17
N PRO A 27 2.89 17.37 5.69
CA PRO A 27 4.26 17.38 6.20
C PRO A 27 4.86 18.77 6.24
N HIS A 28 5.33 19.15 7.42
CA HIS A 28 6.05 20.39 7.63
C HIS A 28 7.52 20.07 7.91
N GLN A 29 8.41 20.50 7.01
CA GLN A 29 9.84 20.38 7.21
C GLN A 29 10.33 21.35 8.28
N LEU A 30 10.97 20.81 9.31
CA LEU A 30 11.47 21.57 10.44
C LEU A 30 12.70 22.40 10.05
N ASP A 31 12.69 23.66 10.45
CA ASP A 31 13.80 24.58 10.26
C ASP A 31 14.66 24.69 11.52
N PHE A 32 15.77 23.98 11.58
CA PHE A 32 16.71 24.06 12.70
C PHE A 32 17.51 25.36 12.81
N SER A 33 17.36 26.33 11.88
CA SER A 33 17.81 27.71 12.13
C SER A 33 16.90 28.42 13.14
N ASP A 34 15.66 27.96 13.28
CA ASP A 34 14.74 28.32 14.36
C ASP A 34 15.01 27.45 15.59
N GLU A 35 15.62 28.05 16.61
CA GLU A 35 15.98 27.35 17.85
C GLU A 35 14.77 26.71 18.54
N ILE A 36 13.55 27.22 18.34
CA ILE A 36 12.34 26.65 18.93
C ILE A 36 12.02 25.30 18.27
N GLN A 37 12.10 25.21 16.94
CA GLN A 37 11.86 23.97 16.20
C GLN A 37 12.95 22.93 16.48
N TYR A 38 14.21 23.37 16.59
CA TYR A 38 15.31 22.51 16.99
C TYR A 38 15.08 21.90 18.38
N ARG A 39 14.75 22.72 19.39
CA ARG A 39 14.45 22.23 20.75
C ARG A 39 13.28 21.25 20.78
N PHE A 40 12.19 21.57 20.07
CA PHE A 40 11.04 20.67 19.93
C PHE A 40 11.49 19.28 19.44
N PHE A 41 12.26 19.24 18.35
CA PHE A 41 12.70 17.98 17.76
C PHE A 41 13.64 17.19 18.67
N MET A 42 14.62 17.87 19.28
CA MET A 42 15.55 17.23 20.22
C MET A 42 14.80 16.66 21.43
N LYS A 43 13.74 17.34 21.89
CA LYS A 43 12.92 16.85 22.99
C LYS A 43 12.11 15.62 22.61
N ASP A 44 11.56 15.58 21.40
CA ASP A 44 10.86 14.40 20.86
C ASP A 44 11.78 13.18 20.81
N LEU A 45 13.05 13.35 20.40
CA LEU A 45 14.05 12.27 20.40
C LEU A 45 14.42 11.80 21.81
N GLU A 46 14.67 12.72 22.74
CA GLU A 46 14.96 12.37 24.13
C GLU A 46 13.79 11.61 24.77
N ASP A 47 12.56 12.08 24.55
CA ASP A 47 11.34 11.42 25.01
C ASP A 47 11.15 10.05 24.36
N ALA A 48 11.67 9.88 23.14
CA ALA A 48 11.73 8.62 22.44
C ALA A 48 12.89 7.70 22.87
N GLY A 49 13.65 8.08 23.90
CA GLY A 49 14.80 7.32 24.39
C GLY A 49 16.00 7.32 23.43
N VAL A 50 15.98 8.16 22.40
CA VAL A 50 17.08 8.34 21.45
C VAL A 50 18.06 9.31 22.06
N ILE A 51 18.96 8.82 22.91
CA ILE A 51 19.94 9.65 23.63
C ILE A 51 21.32 9.65 22.97
N GLU A 52 22.03 10.77 23.06
CA GLU A 52 23.33 10.99 22.38
C GLU A 52 24.38 9.92 22.72
N LYS A 53 24.39 9.46 23.97
CA LYS A 53 25.32 8.42 24.44
C LYS A 53 25.20 7.13 23.61
N ASP A 54 23.97 6.76 23.27
CA ASP A 54 23.67 5.49 22.60
C ASP A 54 23.63 5.66 21.08
N PHE A 55 23.29 6.87 20.60
CA PHE A 55 23.17 7.20 19.17
C PHE A 55 23.99 8.44 18.77
N PRO A 56 25.32 8.46 18.98
CA PRO A 56 26.13 9.66 18.78
C PRO A 56 26.17 10.12 17.32
N GLN A 57 26.00 9.20 16.35
CA GLN A 57 25.98 9.55 14.93
C GLN A 57 24.69 10.26 14.52
N VAL A 58 23.53 9.87 15.07
CA VAL A 58 22.25 10.55 14.83
C VAL A 58 22.34 12.00 15.30
N TYR A 59 22.89 12.22 16.51
CA TYR A 59 23.09 13.57 17.05
C TYR A 59 24.07 14.40 16.24
N LYS A 60 25.17 13.82 15.74
CA LYS A 60 26.09 14.51 14.81
C LYS A 60 25.40 14.90 13.51
N THR A 61 24.57 14.03 12.96
CA THR A 61 23.79 14.33 11.74
C THR A 61 22.83 15.49 11.97
N ILE A 62 22.13 15.51 13.12
CA ILE A 62 21.21 16.60 13.48
C ILE A 62 21.96 17.91 13.72
N ALA A 63 23.08 17.88 14.44
CA ALA A 63 23.92 19.07 14.64
C ALA A 63 24.44 19.63 13.32
N ARG A 64 24.86 18.76 12.40
CA ARG A 64 25.28 19.16 11.06
C ARG A 64 24.14 19.76 10.25
N ALA A 65 22.93 19.20 10.33
CA ALA A 65 21.76 19.76 9.67
C ALA A 65 21.43 21.17 10.19
N LYS A 66 21.53 21.39 11.51
CA LYS A 66 21.38 22.73 12.11
C LYS A 66 22.37 23.74 11.53
N GLU A 67 23.66 23.38 11.44
CA GLU A 67 24.67 24.25 10.82
C GLU A 67 24.33 24.60 9.37
N VAL A 68 23.86 23.62 8.60
CA VAL A 68 23.44 23.81 7.20
C VAL A 68 22.22 24.74 7.12
N HIS A 69 21.20 24.53 7.95
CA HIS A 69 20.00 25.36 7.94
C HIS A 69 20.32 26.81 8.31
N ILE A 70 21.20 27.03 9.29
CA ILE A 70 21.68 28.38 9.64
C ILE A 70 22.42 29.02 8.46
N ALA A 71 23.32 28.27 7.80
CA ALA A 71 24.09 28.79 6.67
C ALA A 71 23.22 29.11 5.45
N GLN A 72 22.11 28.41 5.27
CA GLN A 72 21.19 28.55 4.14
C GLN A 72 19.95 29.38 4.45
N ASN A 73 19.78 29.81 5.70
CA ASN A 73 18.59 30.51 6.20
C ASN A 73 17.29 29.71 5.95
N GLY A 74 17.33 28.42 6.27
CA GLY A 74 16.20 27.49 6.17
C GLY A 74 16.63 26.06 5.83
N PRO A 75 15.70 25.09 5.89
CA PRO A 75 15.98 23.72 5.50
C PRO A 75 16.31 23.61 4.01
N VAL A 76 17.20 22.66 3.67
CA VAL A 76 17.31 22.19 2.29
C VAL A 76 16.01 21.49 1.98
N LEU A 77 15.13 22.13 1.21
CA LEU A 77 13.98 21.43 0.66
C LEU A 77 14.53 20.28 -0.20
N PRO A 78 14.12 19.02 0.03
CA PRO A 78 14.37 17.98 -0.97
C PRO A 78 13.86 18.54 -2.28
N GLY A 79 14.70 18.51 -3.33
CA GLY A 79 14.37 19.14 -4.61
C GLY A 79 12.93 18.80 -4.97
N THR A 80 12.10 19.83 -5.16
CA THR A 80 10.72 19.72 -5.62
C THR A 80 10.75 19.21 -7.05
N GLY A 81 11.14 17.95 -7.24
CA GLY A 81 10.74 17.22 -8.40
C GLY A 81 9.22 17.30 -8.41
N THR A 82 8.66 17.91 -9.46
CA THR A 82 7.36 17.50 -9.97
C THR A 82 7.23 16.00 -9.76
N PRO A 83 6.13 15.50 -9.16
CA PRO A 83 5.88 14.06 -9.06
C PRO A 83 6.20 13.46 -10.42
N SER A 84 7.27 12.68 -10.51
CA SER A 84 7.75 12.23 -11.81
C SER A 84 6.64 11.37 -12.38
N GLN A 85 6.15 11.72 -13.58
CA GLN A 85 5.29 10.82 -14.34
C GLN A 85 6.01 9.46 -14.41
N GLN A 86 5.45 8.43 -13.76
CA GLN A 86 5.89 7.02 -13.77
C GLN A 86 6.95 6.58 -12.72
N GLY A 87 6.82 6.93 -11.44
CA GLY A 87 7.72 6.39 -10.38
C GLY A 87 7.13 6.27 -8.97
N LEU A 88 7.76 5.38 -8.18
CA LEU A 88 7.61 5.17 -6.74
C LEU A 88 8.14 6.40 -5.95
N GLU A 89 7.47 6.84 -4.88
CA GLU A 89 7.87 8.04 -4.09
C GLU A 89 7.97 7.81 -2.57
N ASN A 90 8.55 8.74 -1.79
CA ASN A 90 8.54 8.64 -0.32
C ASN A 90 7.17 9.12 0.22
N VAL A 91 6.59 8.41 1.20
CA VAL A 91 5.33 8.79 1.87
C VAL A 91 5.48 8.73 3.38
N ASN A 92 5.08 9.80 4.06
CA ASN A 92 5.13 9.92 5.51
C ASN A 92 3.90 10.68 5.99
N ILE A 93 2.92 9.97 6.55
CA ILE A 93 1.61 10.56 6.86
C ILE A 93 0.98 9.94 8.11
N ILE A 94 0.00 10.65 8.68
CA ILE A 94 -0.95 10.09 9.65
C ILE A 94 -2.04 9.36 8.87
N THR A 95 -2.18 8.06 9.10
CA THR A 95 -3.13 7.18 8.43
C THR A 95 -4.48 7.14 9.13
N THR A 96 -4.50 7.24 10.47
CA THR A 96 -5.74 7.35 11.27
C THR A 96 -5.55 8.28 12.46
N ALA A 97 -6.62 8.97 12.84
CA ALA A 97 -6.74 9.82 14.03
C ALA A 97 -8.22 9.88 14.44
N VAL A 98 -8.63 9.08 15.42
CA VAL A 98 -10.06 8.85 15.71
C VAL A 98 -10.35 8.82 17.20
N TYR A 99 -11.51 9.39 17.56
CA TYR A 99 -12.11 9.28 18.89
C TYR A 99 -13.42 8.49 18.82
N ASN A 100 -13.56 7.45 19.65
CA ASN A 100 -14.76 6.62 19.68
C ASN A 100 -15.82 7.18 20.64
N THR A 101 -16.94 7.67 20.07
CA THR A 101 -18.05 8.29 20.82
C THR A 101 -19.21 7.34 21.12
N SER A 102 -19.25 6.10 20.61
CA SER A 102 -20.42 5.22 20.80
C SER A 102 -20.08 3.72 20.76
N PRO A 103 -20.62 2.92 21.69
CA PRO A 103 -20.61 1.46 21.60
C PRO A 103 -21.34 0.92 20.36
N ALA A 104 -22.23 1.71 19.75
CA ALA A 104 -23.14 1.28 18.67
C ALA A 104 -22.52 1.33 17.26
N ASN A 105 -21.37 1.98 17.07
CA ASN A 105 -20.75 2.14 15.75
C ASN A 105 -20.05 0.87 15.23
N LEU A 106 -20.20 -0.26 15.92
CA LEU A 106 -19.37 -1.45 15.77
C LEU A 106 -20.18 -2.75 15.67
N ALA A 107 -21.48 -2.69 15.34
CA ALA A 107 -22.28 -3.91 15.14
C ALA A 107 -21.75 -4.84 14.01
N ALA A 108 -20.79 -4.37 13.19
CA ALA A 108 -20.08 -5.17 12.18
C ALA A 108 -18.72 -5.75 12.64
N ALA A 109 -18.18 -5.28 13.78
CA ALA A 109 -16.92 -5.71 14.35
C ALA A 109 -17.19 -6.41 15.68
N ASN A 110 -17.03 -7.74 15.74
CA ASN A 110 -17.39 -8.60 16.88
C ASN A 110 -16.57 -8.37 18.18
N THR A 111 -16.17 -7.15 18.51
CA THR A 111 -15.46 -6.82 19.76
C THR A 111 -15.93 -5.44 20.27
N PRO A 112 -16.55 -5.36 21.47
CA PRO A 112 -17.01 -4.08 22.03
C PRO A 112 -15.82 -3.17 22.35
N VAL A 113 -15.76 -2.01 21.70
CA VAL A 113 -14.77 -0.96 21.99
C VAL A 113 -15.44 0.07 22.92
N ALA A 114 -14.84 0.37 24.07
CA ALA A 114 -15.42 1.25 25.08
C ALA A 114 -15.47 2.73 24.63
N THR A 115 -16.52 3.46 25.02
CA THR A 115 -16.60 4.92 24.84
C THR A 115 -15.37 5.62 25.43
N GLY A 116 -14.81 6.59 24.71
CA GLY A 116 -13.64 7.36 25.16
C GLY A 116 -12.30 6.77 24.71
N GLN A 117 -12.30 5.65 24.00
CA GLN A 117 -11.08 5.16 23.36
C GLN A 117 -10.69 6.06 22.19
N CYS A 118 -9.39 6.28 22.04
CA CYS A 118 -8.79 7.00 20.93
C CYS A 118 -7.66 6.18 20.34
N SER A 119 -7.46 6.30 19.04
CA SER A 119 -6.35 5.68 18.35
C SER A 119 -5.79 6.60 17.27
N ALA A 120 -4.50 6.43 17.02
CA ALA A 120 -3.82 7.06 15.92
C ALA A 120 -2.85 6.08 15.28
N SER A 121 -2.72 6.13 13.97
CA SER A 121 -1.70 5.42 13.23
C SER A 121 -1.04 6.34 12.22
N ALA A 122 0.22 6.05 11.91
CA ALA A 122 0.99 6.72 10.89
C ALA A 122 1.89 5.71 10.17
N VAL A 123 2.37 6.09 9.00
CA VAL A 123 3.32 5.30 8.22
C VAL A 123 4.43 6.19 7.71
N SER A 124 5.65 5.64 7.70
CA SER A 124 6.80 6.17 6.98
C SER A 124 7.27 5.14 5.97
N THR A 125 7.47 5.58 4.73
CA THR A 125 7.85 4.75 3.58
C THR A 125 8.84 5.55 2.75
N VAL A 126 10.07 5.05 2.64
CA VAL A 126 11.14 5.67 1.86
C VAL A 126 11.63 4.71 0.81
N VAL A 127 11.63 5.14 -0.46
CA VAL A 127 11.97 4.29 -1.60
C VAL A 127 13.41 3.80 -1.49
N GLY A 128 13.59 2.48 -1.43
CA GLY A 128 14.92 1.87 -1.31
C GLY A 128 15.55 2.01 0.09
N GLY A 129 14.73 2.28 1.11
CA GLY A 129 15.14 2.26 2.50
C GLY A 129 15.91 3.51 2.94
N THR A 130 16.46 3.43 4.14
CA THR A 130 17.12 4.53 4.85
C THR A 130 18.36 4.03 5.58
N ILE A 131 19.33 4.91 5.74
CA ILE A 131 20.44 4.72 6.67
C ILE A 131 19.91 4.68 8.08
N PHE A 132 19.02 5.62 8.43
CA PHE A 132 18.29 5.59 9.68
C PHE A 132 16.89 6.15 9.51
N THR A 133 15.96 5.70 10.36
CA THR A 133 14.64 6.31 10.53
C THR A 133 14.23 6.34 12.01
N THR A 134 13.63 7.43 12.45
CA THR A 134 12.98 7.58 13.77
C THR A 134 11.55 8.06 13.59
N LEU A 135 10.60 7.45 14.27
CA LEU A 135 9.19 7.81 14.27
C LEU A 135 8.69 8.08 15.68
N VAL A 136 7.92 9.14 15.88
CA VAL A 136 7.26 9.47 17.14
C VAL A 136 5.82 9.85 16.85
N LEU A 137 4.86 9.12 17.42
CA LEU A 137 3.43 9.36 17.27
C LEU A 137 2.80 9.63 18.65
N LYS A 138 2.11 10.77 18.78
CA LYS A 138 1.50 11.22 20.03
C LYS A 138 0.03 11.58 19.84
N ILE A 139 -0.79 11.32 20.86
CA ILE A 139 -2.10 11.96 21.05
C ILE A 139 -1.97 12.91 22.24
N ILE A 140 -2.25 14.19 22.03
CA ILE A 140 -2.00 15.25 23.00
C ILE A 140 -3.17 16.22 23.10
N ASP A 141 -3.51 16.62 24.32
CA ASP A 141 -4.36 17.78 24.57
C ASP A 141 -3.53 19.05 24.36
N ILE A 142 -3.81 19.78 23.28
CA ILE A 142 -3.00 20.94 22.88
C ILE A 142 -3.19 22.13 23.81
N ALA A 143 -4.32 22.22 24.53
CA ALA A 143 -4.59 23.32 25.44
C ALA A 143 -3.86 23.14 26.77
N THR A 144 -3.73 21.91 27.25
CA THR A 144 -3.13 21.61 28.56
C THR A 144 -1.69 21.09 28.49
N GLY A 145 -1.23 20.66 27.32
CA GLY A 145 0.06 20.00 27.11
C GLY A 145 0.11 18.58 27.68
N ASN A 146 -1.05 17.96 27.92
CA ASN A 146 -1.13 16.60 28.45
C ASN A 146 -0.99 15.58 27.32
N VAL A 147 0.11 14.83 27.31
CA VAL A 147 0.31 13.70 26.39
C VAL A 147 -0.44 12.49 26.94
N LEU A 148 -1.48 12.08 26.21
CA LEU A 148 -2.35 10.96 26.60
C LEU A 148 -1.69 9.62 26.27
N VAL A 149 -1.13 9.52 25.06
CA VAL A 149 -0.36 8.35 24.63
C VAL A 149 0.74 8.79 23.67
N SER A 150 1.87 8.09 23.73
CA SER A 150 3.01 8.26 22.84
C SER A 150 3.56 6.88 22.47
N LYS A 151 3.88 6.69 21.20
CA LYS A 151 4.61 5.53 20.68
C LYS A 151 5.81 6.03 19.91
N GLN A 152 6.91 5.27 19.94
CA GLN A 152 8.06 5.52 19.08
C GLN A 152 8.52 4.25 18.36
N ILE A 153 9.20 4.46 17.23
CA ILE A 153 9.99 3.45 16.52
C ILE A 153 11.37 4.06 16.23
N GLY A 154 12.40 3.27 16.47
CA GLY A 154 13.77 3.59 16.10
C GLY A 154 14.60 4.37 17.13
N PRO A 155 15.81 4.80 16.74
CA PRO A 155 16.33 4.75 15.38
C PRO A 155 16.52 3.31 14.89
N VAL A 156 15.91 3.00 13.77
CA VAL A 156 16.16 1.76 13.01
C VAL A 156 17.17 2.07 11.91
N PHE A 157 18.03 1.12 11.56
CA PHE A 157 19.13 1.32 10.62
C PHE A 157 19.06 0.31 9.48
N GLY A 158 19.22 0.77 8.24
CA GLY A 158 19.13 -0.10 7.06
C GLY A 158 17.72 -0.64 6.78
N GLU A 159 16.71 0.01 7.36
CA GLU A 159 15.26 -0.25 7.14
C GLU A 159 14.62 1.02 6.56
N GLY A 160 13.29 1.18 6.67
CA GLY A 160 12.59 2.42 6.30
C GLY A 160 11.83 2.33 4.98
N GLU A 161 11.90 1.19 4.30
CA GLU A 161 11.00 0.86 3.20
C GLU A 161 9.54 0.91 3.67
N TYR A 162 9.26 0.48 4.91
CA TYR A 162 7.95 0.62 5.52
C TYR A 162 7.99 0.49 7.04
N LEU A 163 7.56 1.53 7.72
CA LEU A 163 7.51 1.58 9.17
C LEU A 163 6.14 2.10 9.61
N PRO A 164 5.19 1.20 9.91
CA PRO A 164 3.90 1.58 10.48
C PRO A 164 4.05 1.80 11.99
N ILE A 165 3.37 2.81 12.52
CA ILE A 165 3.32 3.09 13.95
C ILE A 165 1.86 3.28 14.37
N LEU A 166 1.46 2.57 15.42
CA LEU A 166 0.11 2.62 15.99
C LEU A 166 0.18 2.94 17.47
N THR A 167 -0.75 3.77 17.93
CA THR A 167 -0.94 4.05 19.36
C THR A 167 -2.41 4.11 19.71
N GLU A 168 -2.74 3.64 20.91
CA GLU A 168 -4.12 3.57 21.42
C GLU A 168 -4.15 4.04 22.88
N GLY A 169 -5.22 4.73 23.26
CA GLY A 169 -5.38 5.27 24.59
C GLY A 169 -6.81 5.64 24.93
N THR A 170 -6.98 6.40 25.99
CA THR A 170 -8.28 6.95 26.39
C THR A 170 -8.18 8.46 26.45
N ALA A 171 -9.11 9.16 25.81
CA ALA A 171 -9.23 10.61 25.84
C ALA A 171 -10.55 11.00 26.51
N PRO A 172 -10.61 12.16 27.18
CA PRO A 172 -11.86 12.67 27.76
C PRO A 172 -12.86 13.15 26.69
N GLY A 173 -12.38 13.41 25.47
CA GLY A 173 -13.13 13.93 24.33
C GLY A 173 -12.20 14.12 23.14
N ALA A 174 -12.77 14.39 21.96
CA ALA A 174 -12.01 14.74 20.76
C ALA A 174 -11.56 16.22 20.72
N GLN A 175 -12.39 17.10 21.27
CA GLN A 175 -12.16 18.54 21.22
C GLN A 175 -10.81 18.93 21.87
N GLY A 176 -9.98 19.65 21.12
CA GLY A 176 -8.66 20.11 21.59
C GLY A 176 -7.57 19.02 21.60
N MET A 177 -7.89 17.80 21.17
CA MET A 177 -6.91 16.72 21.03
C MET A 177 -6.29 16.75 19.62
N LYS A 178 -4.96 16.72 19.56
CA LYS A 178 -4.20 16.59 18.32
C LYS A 178 -3.42 15.28 18.29
N VAL A 179 -3.35 14.68 17.12
CA VAL A 179 -2.38 13.65 16.76
C VAL A 179 -1.17 14.34 16.16
N VAL A 180 0.02 14.07 16.68
CA VAL A 180 1.28 14.63 16.18
C VAL A 180 2.21 13.49 15.81
N PHE A 181 2.65 13.47 14.56
CA PHE A 181 3.58 12.51 14.00
C PHE A 181 4.86 13.23 13.59
N THR A 182 5.93 13.02 14.35
CA THR A 182 7.26 13.54 14.04
C THR A 182 8.11 12.39 13.50
N TYR A 183 8.79 12.61 12.38
CA TYR A 183 9.70 11.61 11.81
C TYR A 183 11.00 12.24 11.32
N SER A 184 12.03 11.42 11.31
CA SER A 184 13.28 11.78 10.65
C SER A 184 13.92 10.59 9.98
N TYR A 185 14.55 10.83 8.83
CA TYR A 185 15.28 9.80 8.12
C TYR A 185 16.43 10.38 7.30
N GLN A 186 17.40 9.53 6.96
CA GLN A 186 18.36 9.82 5.90
C GLN A 186 18.35 8.67 4.90
N GLN A 187 17.97 8.95 3.66
CA GLN A 187 17.79 7.91 2.65
C GLN A 187 19.12 7.25 2.24
N LYS A 188 20.14 8.06 1.90
CA LYS A 188 21.44 7.61 1.43
C LYS A 188 22.56 8.52 1.91
N GLU A 189 23.79 8.03 1.85
CA GLU A 189 24.97 8.80 2.22
C GLU A 189 25.12 9.99 1.26
N GLY A 190 25.46 11.16 1.80
CA GLY A 190 25.56 12.40 1.03
C GLY A 190 24.24 13.10 0.69
N GLN A 191 23.07 12.48 0.94
CA GLN A 191 21.78 13.18 0.88
C GLN A 191 21.47 13.88 2.22
N PRO A 192 20.83 15.06 2.20
CA PRO A 192 20.44 15.74 3.42
C PRO A 192 19.40 14.89 4.19
N PRO A 193 19.53 14.79 5.52
CA PRO A 193 18.49 14.17 6.33
C PRO A 193 17.20 14.99 6.29
N VAL A 194 16.08 14.31 6.44
CA VAL A 194 14.73 14.87 6.47
C VAL A 194 14.25 14.86 7.93
N PHE A 195 13.70 15.99 8.38
CA PHE A 195 13.10 16.16 9.71
C PHE A 195 11.77 16.86 9.54
N GLU A 196 10.67 16.15 9.73
CA GLU A 196 9.34 16.71 9.48
C GLU A 196 8.36 16.31 10.58
N THR A 197 7.27 17.08 10.64
CA THR A 197 6.14 16.79 11.50
C THR A 197 4.84 16.95 10.73
N VAL A 198 3.89 16.09 11.00
CA VAL A 198 2.51 16.16 10.53
C VAL A 198 1.62 16.17 11.76
N HIS A 199 0.55 16.96 11.72
CA HIS A 199 -0.44 16.92 12.78
C HIS A 199 -1.85 16.86 12.22
N LEU A 200 -2.77 16.26 12.97
CA LEU A 200 -4.19 16.22 12.67
C LEU A 200 -4.98 16.38 13.96
N ASP A 201 -6.24 16.79 13.84
CA ASP A 201 -7.15 16.73 14.97
C ASP A 201 -7.64 15.31 15.20
N LEU A 202 -7.85 14.99 16.48
CA LEU A 202 -8.52 13.74 16.82
C LEU A 202 -9.98 13.87 16.39
N ASN A 203 -10.38 13.05 15.42
CA ASN A 203 -11.62 13.30 14.72
C ASN A 203 -12.82 12.63 15.41
N ASP A 204 -13.87 13.41 15.71
CA ASP A 204 -15.20 12.91 16.07
C ASP A 204 -16.31 13.37 15.11
N GLU A 205 -16.00 14.06 14.02
CA GLU A 205 -16.98 14.61 13.07
C GLU A 205 -17.60 13.56 12.12
N PRO A 206 -16.89 12.53 11.63
CA PRO A 206 -17.48 11.46 10.84
C PRO A 206 -18.59 10.73 11.58
N VAL A 207 -19.69 10.49 10.89
CA VAL A 207 -20.83 9.71 11.37
C VAL A 207 -20.72 8.29 10.81
N GLY A 208 -20.32 7.36 11.68
CA GLY A 208 -20.17 5.95 11.34
C GLY A 208 -19.02 5.68 10.37
N ILE A 209 -18.88 4.41 10.00
CA ILE A 209 -17.86 3.89 9.09
C ILE A 209 -18.19 4.37 7.66
N PRO A 210 -17.19 4.75 6.84
CA PRO A 210 -17.40 5.05 5.42
C PRO A 210 -18.14 3.91 4.71
N THR A 211 -19.05 4.25 3.80
CA THR A 211 -19.67 3.25 2.91
C THR A 211 -18.78 3.06 1.69
N VAL A 212 -18.36 1.82 1.42
CA VAL A 212 -17.60 1.45 0.23
C VAL A 212 -18.37 0.37 -0.53
N THR A 213 -18.77 0.66 -1.77
CA THR A 213 -19.46 -0.30 -2.64
C THR A 213 -18.56 -0.83 -3.75
N GLN A 214 -17.45 -0.14 -4.05
CA GLN A 214 -16.35 -0.64 -4.86
C GLN A 214 -15.01 -0.07 -4.32
N PRO A 215 -13.93 -0.86 -4.30
CA PRO A 215 -13.91 -2.26 -4.72
C PRO A 215 -14.42 -3.19 -3.60
N VAL A 216 -15.07 -4.29 -3.98
CA VAL A 216 -15.55 -5.35 -3.08
C VAL A 216 -15.32 -6.71 -3.73
N LEU A 217 -15.24 -7.77 -2.92
CA LEU A 217 -15.26 -9.14 -3.44
C LEU A 217 -16.61 -9.43 -4.11
N THR A 218 -16.60 -10.26 -5.15
CA THR A 218 -17.81 -10.91 -5.63
C THR A 218 -18.43 -11.77 -4.52
N PRO A 219 -19.75 -12.01 -4.53
CA PRO A 219 -20.41 -12.92 -3.60
C PRO A 219 -19.75 -14.31 -3.57
N GLU A 220 -19.27 -14.78 -4.71
CA GLU A 220 -18.60 -16.07 -4.88
C GLU A 220 -17.26 -16.11 -4.14
N HIS A 221 -16.36 -15.15 -4.39
CA HIS A 221 -15.07 -15.08 -3.70
C HIS A 221 -15.21 -14.84 -2.20
N LEU A 222 -16.22 -14.05 -1.81
CA LEU A 222 -16.53 -13.84 -0.40
C LEU A 222 -16.95 -15.15 0.28
N ALA A 223 -17.79 -15.96 -0.38
CA ALA A 223 -18.24 -17.26 0.12
C ALA A 223 -17.10 -18.30 0.22
N GLN A 224 -16.09 -18.19 -0.67
CA GLN A 224 -14.88 -19.02 -0.64
C GLN A 224 -13.86 -18.58 0.41
N GLY A 225 -14.09 -17.45 1.08
CA GLY A 225 -13.21 -16.93 2.13
C GLY A 225 -11.96 -16.24 1.61
N GLN A 226 -11.99 -15.77 0.35
CA GLN A 226 -10.88 -15.06 -0.28
C GLN A 226 -10.43 -13.84 0.53
N LYS A 227 -9.11 -13.62 0.55
CA LYS A 227 -8.45 -12.65 1.43
C LYS A 227 -8.04 -11.35 0.76
N TYR A 228 -8.10 -11.29 -0.56
CA TYR A 228 -7.70 -10.15 -1.37
C TYR A 228 -8.69 -9.92 -2.51
N ILE A 229 -8.84 -8.68 -2.96
CA ILE A 229 -9.66 -8.34 -4.13
C ILE A 229 -8.82 -8.52 -5.38
N LYS A 230 -9.29 -9.33 -6.33
CA LYS A 230 -8.54 -9.76 -7.51
C LYS A 230 -8.92 -8.96 -8.75
N PHE A 231 -7.92 -8.34 -9.36
CA PHE A 231 -8.03 -7.47 -10.53
C PHE A 231 -7.34 -8.11 -11.74
N GLY A 232 -8.12 -8.48 -12.75
CA GLY A 232 -7.59 -8.99 -14.02
C GLY A 232 -7.37 -7.87 -15.02
N ILE A 233 -6.15 -7.66 -15.50
CA ILE A 233 -5.85 -6.62 -16.50
C ILE A 233 -5.27 -7.25 -17.78
N GLY A 234 -5.73 -6.81 -18.96
CA GLY A 234 -5.16 -7.23 -20.25
C GLY A 234 -5.98 -8.20 -21.08
N ARG A 235 -7.27 -8.44 -20.80
CA ARG A 235 -7.99 -9.57 -21.42
C ARG A 235 -9.43 -9.23 -21.85
N PRO A 236 -9.63 -8.60 -23.03
CA PRO A 236 -10.98 -8.41 -23.55
C PRO A 236 -11.56 -9.70 -24.09
N GLN A 237 -12.67 -10.22 -23.56
CA GLN A 237 -13.80 -10.72 -24.37
C GLN A 237 -15.09 -10.85 -23.53
N PRO A 238 -16.29 -10.67 -24.15
CA PRO A 238 -17.56 -10.96 -23.50
C PRO A 238 -17.71 -12.48 -23.24
N GLY A 239 -17.91 -12.87 -21.98
CA GLY A 239 -18.05 -14.28 -21.57
C GLY A 239 -16.87 -14.85 -20.75
N TYR A 240 -16.01 -13.99 -20.21
CA TYR A 240 -14.81 -14.30 -19.41
C TYR A 240 -14.76 -13.34 -18.19
N ASN A 241 -14.50 -13.65 -16.90
CA ASN A 241 -14.07 -14.80 -16.07
C ASN A 241 -14.86 -14.77 -14.73
N PRO A 242 -15.32 -15.91 -14.16
CA PRO A 242 -15.87 -15.96 -12.78
C PRO A 242 -14.85 -15.70 -11.66
N ASP A 243 -13.53 -15.73 -11.93
CA ASP A 243 -12.48 -15.75 -10.90
C ASP A 243 -11.70 -14.43 -10.73
N CYS A 244 -12.27 -13.29 -11.16
CA CYS A 244 -11.74 -11.95 -10.82
C CYS A 244 -12.89 -11.06 -10.37
N ASP A 245 -12.64 -10.18 -9.39
CA ASP A 245 -13.65 -9.23 -8.92
C ASP A 245 -13.88 -8.09 -9.92
N TYR A 246 -12.80 -7.70 -10.61
CA TYR A 246 -12.78 -6.60 -11.57
C TYR A 246 -11.89 -6.97 -12.75
N VAL A 247 -12.31 -6.62 -13.98
CA VAL A 247 -11.59 -6.99 -15.21
C VAL A 247 -11.54 -5.81 -16.18
N TRP A 248 -10.36 -5.49 -16.72
CA TRP A 248 -10.24 -4.53 -17.81
C TRP A 248 -9.55 -5.12 -19.04
N SER A 249 -10.02 -4.68 -20.19
CA SER A 249 -9.30 -4.83 -21.44
C SER A 249 -8.11 -3.89 -21.41
N GLU A 250 -6.93 -4.41 -21.76
CA GLU A 250 -5.76 -3.57 -21.94
C GLU A 250 -5.05 -3.90 -23.24
N SER A 251 -4.59 -2.86 -23.92
CA SER A 251 -3.77 -2.99 -25.15
C SER A 251 -2.28 -3.11 -24.80
N THR A 252 -1.91 -2.56 -23.64
CA THR A 252 -0.54 -2.61 -23.11
C THR A 252 -0.37 -3.84 -22.23
N GLN A 253 0.25 -4.87 -22.77
CA GLN A 253 0.48 -6.16 -22.09
C GLN A 253 1.81 -6.21 -21.31
N ASP A 254 2.74 -5.25 -21.53
CA ASP A 254 4.07 -5.24 -20.90
C ASP A 254 4.09 -4.60 -19.52
N HIS A 255 3.22 -3.63 -19.28
CA HIS A 255 3.00 -3.02 -17.98
C HIS A 255 1.57 -2.47 -18.04
N PRO A 256 0.54 -3.31 -17.80
CA PRO A 256 -0.83 -2.90 -17.98
C PRO A 256 -1.16 -1.71 -17.09
N ILE A 257 -2.09 -0.86 -17.54
CA ILE A 257 -2.51 0.29 -16.73
C ILE A 257 -3.26 -0.23 -15.50
N VAL A 258 -2.69 0.05 -14.33
CA VAL A 258 -3.27 -0.30 -13.03
C VAL A 258 -4.50 0.57 -12.78
N ARG A 259 -5.60 -0.09 -12.39
CA ARG A 259 -6.91 0.52 -12.21
C ARG A 259 -7.55 0.13 -10.90
N LEU A 260 -8.26 1.08 -10.31
CA LEU A 260 -8.97 0.90 -9.06
C LEU A 260 -10.35 1.55 -9.13
N PRO A 261 -11.45 0.76 -9.13
CA PRO A 261 -12.76 1.32 -8.95
C PRO A 261 -12.91 1.71 -7.49
N MET A 262 -13.48 2.89 -7.27
CA MET A 262 -13.60 3.48 -5.96
C MET A 262 -14.93 4.22 -5.88
N VAL A 263 -15.91 3.59 -5.23
CA VAL A 263 -17.28 4.12 -5.11
C VAL A 263 -17.72 4.03 -3.66
N GLY A 264 -18.21 5.14 -3.13
CA GLY A 264 -18.58 5.21 -1.73
C GLY A 264 -18.95 6.60 -1.24
N SER A 265 -19.13 6.70 0.07
CA SER A 265 -19.49 7.94 0.74
C SER A 265 -19.09 7.98 2.21
N GLN A 266 -18.97 9.19 2.74
CA GLN A 266 -18.83 9.46 4.18
C GLN A 266 -19.77 10.59 4.59
N LYS A 267 -20.50 10.39 5.69
CA LYS A 267 -21.33 11.44 6.30
C LYS A 267 -20.60 12.10 7.48
N PHE A 268 -20.77 13.40 7.66
CA PHE A 268 -20.23 14.18 8.78
C PHE A 268 -21.36 14.73 9.66
N LYS A 269 -21.05 15.08 10.92
CA LYS A 269 -22.00 15.71 11.84
C LYS A 269 -22.37 17.12 11.36
N SER A 270 -21.37 17.85 10.86
CA SER A 270 -21.49 19.23 10.38
C SER A 270 -21.42 19.31 8.85
N ASN A 271 -21.86 20.45 8.28
CA ASN A 271 -21.82 20.67 6.82
C ASN A 271 -20.37 20.79 6.35
N ILE A 272 -20.07 20.21 5.18
CA ILE A 272 -18.75 20.31 4.56
C ILE A 272 -18.59 21.71 3.95
N VAL A 273 -17.47 22.36 4.24
CA VAL A 273 -17.10 23.65 3.65
C VAL A 273 -16.47 23.42 2.28
N GLY A 274 -17.18 23.82 1.23
CA GLY A 274 -16.70 23.76 -0.16
C GLY A 274 -16.14 25.10 -0.68
N PRO A 275 -15.58 25.11 -1.91
CA PRO A 275 -15.37 23.94 -2.77
C PRO A 275 -14.18 23.09 -2.32
N LEU A 276 -14.25 21.78 -2.60
CA LEU A 276 -13.10 20.89 -2.45
C LEU A 276 -12.02 21.24 -3.50
N LYS A 277 -10.78 20.92 -3.17
CA LYS A 277 -9.60 21.09 -4.01
C LYS A 277 -8.83 19.78 -4.10
N GLU A 278 -7.96 19.66 -5.09
CA GLU A 278 -7.11 18.48 -5.26
C GLU A 278 -6.22 18.23 -4.02
N GLU A 279 -5.76 19.29 -3.35
CA GLU A 279 -4.96 19.22 -2.12
C GLU A 279 -5.71 18.56 -0.93
N ASN A 280 -7.03 18.42 -1.01
CA ASN A 280 -7.82 17.72 0.01
C ASN A 280 -7.72 16.19 -0.12
N ILE A 281 -7.20 15.66 -1.23
CA ILE A 281 -7.34 14.25 -1.60
C ILE A 281 -5.95 13.61 -1.70
N THR A 282 -5.74 12.56 -0.92
CA THR A 282 -4.53 11.74 -0.99
C THR A 282 -4.93 10.33 -1.42
N CYS A 283 -4.29 9.80 -2.46
CA CYS A 283 -4.52 8.43 -2.90
C CYS A 283 -3.23 7.80 -3.41
N TYR A 284 -2.96 6.57 -2.98
CA TYR A 284 -1.86 5.77 -3.51
C TYR A 284 -2.09 4.27 -3.31
N LEU A 285 -1.42 3.46 -4.11
CA LEU A 285 -1.26 2.02 -3.89
C LEU A 285 0.14 1.75 -3.34
N MET A 286 0.27 0.92 -2.32
CA MET A 286 1.56 0.46 -1.80
C MET A 286 1.76 -1.00 -2.17
N LEU A 287 2.94 -1.38 -2.65
CA LEU A 287 3.27 -2.81 -2.83
C LEU A 287 3.38 -3.48 -1.46
N VAL A 288 3.07 -4.75 -1.32
CA VAL A 288 3.29 -5.50 -0.07
C VAL A 288 4.47 -6.43 -0.30
N ASN A 289 5.63 -6.13 0.32
CA ASN A 289 6.80 -7.00 0.28
C ASN A 289 7.01 -7.68 1.66
N LYS A 290 7.72 -8.81 1.70
CA LYS A 290 8.21 -9.38 2.97
C LYS A 290 9.13 -8.36 3.64
N GLY A 291 8.76 -7.92 4.84
CA GLY A 291 9.44 -6.84 5.57
C GLY A 291 8.69 -5.50 5.57
N GLY A 292 7.64 -5.35 4.74
CA GLY A 292 6.75 -4.19 4.75
C GLY A 292 6.33 -3.70 3.36
N ALA A 293 5.56 -2.62 3.29
CA ALA A 293 5.08 -2.09 2.02
C ALA A 293 6.20 -1.45 1.16
N GLY A 294 6.23 -1.72 -0.14
CA GLY A 294 7.03 -0.96 -1.09
C GLY A 294 6.45 0.43 -1.33
N ALA A 295 7.20 1.25 -2.04
CA ALA A 295 6.86 2.64 -2.24
C ALA A 295 5.47 2.87 -2.89
N PRO A 296 4.79 3.99 -2.55
CA PRO A 296 3.51 4.40 -3.09
C PRO A 296 3.54 4.63 -4.62
N ILE A 297 2.46 4.22 -5.27
CA ILE A 297 2.12 4.47 -6.66
C ILE A 297 0.96 5.46 -6.67
N LYS A 298 1.10 6.59 -7.37
CA LYS A 298 0.08 7.66 -7.43
C LYS A 298 -0.84 7.55 -8.64
N PRO A 299 -2.07 8.07 -8.55
CA PRO A 299 -2.93 8.24 -9.72
C PRO A 299 -2.27 9.10 -10.80
N THR A 300 -2.50 8.79 -12.08
CA THR A 300 -2.00 9.56 -13.23
C THR A 300 -2.84 10.79 -13.57
N GLY A 301 -3.97 10.99 -12.90
CA GLY A 301 -4.88 12.12 -13.10
C GLY A 301 -5.44 12.65 -11.78
N GLY A 302 -6.00 13.85 -11.83
CA GLY A 302 -6.66 14.45 -10.66
C GLY A 302 -7.91 13.68 -10.26
N LEU A 303 -8.16 13.60 -8.96
CA LEU A 303 -9.27 12.90 -8.36
C LEU A 303 -10.47 13.80 -8.07
N LEU A 304 -10.28 15.13 -8.04
CA LEU A 304 -11.36 16.05 -7.67
C LEU A 304 -12.62 15.89 -8.52
N SER A 305 -12.51 15.52 -9.80
CA SER A 305 -13.66 15.33 -10.68
C SER A 305 -14.59 14.17 -10.28
N GLY A 306 -14.07 13.19 -9.53
CA GLY A 306 -14.84 12.05 -9.04
C GLY A 306 -15.34 12.22 -7.61
N ILE A 307 -15.03 13.34 -6.94
CA ILE A 307 -15.37 13.58 -5.53
C ILE A 307 -16.22 14.83 -5.40
N GLN A 308 -17.33 14.73 -4.68
CA GLN A 308 -18.26 15.85 -4.48
C GLN A 308 -18.95 15.82 -3.13
N ILE A 309 -19.28 17.01 -2.65
CA ILE A 309 -20.26 17.22 -1.59
C ILE A 309 -21.64 17.02 -2.23
N SER A 310 -22.48 16.17 -1.64
CA SER A 310 -23.81 15.87 -2.19
C SER A 310 -24.65 17.15 -2.29
N PRO A 311 -25.27 17.44 -3.44
CA PRO A 311 -26.11 18.62 -3.60
C PRO A 311 -27.38 18.58 -2.74
N ASN A 312 -27.78 17.38 -2.31
CA ASN A 312 -28.99 17.15 -1.51
C ASN A 312 -28.70 16.97 -0.01
N ASP A 313 -27.44 16.80 0.37
CA ASP A 313 -27.01 16.68 1.77
C ASP A 313 -25.60 17.27 1.92
N PRO A 314 -25.44 18.53 2.36
CA PRO A 314 -24.14 19.18 2.46
C PRO A 314 -23.20 18.52 3.49
N LYS A 315 -23.68 17.54 4.26
CA LYS A 315 -22.88 16.74 5.19
C LYS A 315 -22.34 15.45 4.59
N LEU A 316 -22.73 15.12 3.35
CA LEU A 316 -22.39 13.86 2.70
C LEU A 316 -21.32 14.10 1.64
N LEU A 317 -20.14 13.53 1.85
CA LEU A 317 -19.09 13.41 0.83
C LEU A 317 -19.32 12.13 0.03
N THR A 318 -19.18 12.20 -1.29
CA THR A 318 -19.27 11.04 -2.19
C THR A 318 -18.07 10.99 -3.12
N TRP A 319 -17.60 9.79 -3.43
CA TRP A 319 -16.61 9.54 -4.48
C TRP A 319 -17.15 8.48 -5.44
N ASN A 320 -16.92 8.67 -6.74
CA ASN A 320 -17.54 7.88 -7.78
C ASN A 320 -16.59 7.65 -8.97
N PHE A 321 -15.75 6.63 -8.84
CA PHE A 321 -14.88 6.08 -9.88
C PHE A 321 -15.30 4.63 -10.17
N PRO A 322 -16.42 4.40 -10.88
CA PRO A 322 -17.01 3.08 -10.96
C PRO A 322 -16.31 2.16 -11.97
N TYR A 323 -16.28 0.88 -11.64
CA TYR A 323 -16.26 -0.20 -12.61
C TYR A 323 -17.71 -0.51 -13.01
N ASN A 324 -18.02 -0.31 -14.29
CA ASN A 324 -19.34 -0.48 -14.89
C ASN A 324 -19.49 -1.80 -15.67
N GLY A 325 -18.49 -2.69 -15.61
CA GLY A 325 -18.45 -3.92 -16.41
C GLY A 325 -18.10 -3.70 -17.89
N ASP A 326 -17.97 -2.44 -18.33
CA ASP A 326 -17.43 -2.14 -19.65
C ASP A 326 -15.91 -2.16 -19.57
N ILE A 327 -15.36 -3.30 -19.97
CA ILE A 327 -13.92 -3.56 -20.01
C ILE A 327 -13.13 -2.55 -20.86
N LYS A 328 -13.78 -1.72 -21.71
CA LYS A 328 -13.14 -0.73 -22.58
C LYS A 328 -13.39 0.73 -22.16
N LEU A 329 -14.58 1.04 -21.62
CA LEU A 329 -14.94 2.39 -21.16
C LEU A 329 -14.75 2.52 -19.64
N ASP A 330 -13.52 2.86 -19.26
CA ASP A 330 -13.11 2.95 -17.87
C ASP A 330 -13.35 4.34 -17.26
N LYS A 331 -13.89 4.35 -16.03
CA LYS A 331 -14.04 5.54 -15.17
C LYS A 331 -13.36 5.35 -13.81
N SER A 332 -12.61 4.27 -13.65
CA SER A 332 -11.88 3.92 -12.45
C SER A 332 -10.67 4.86 -12.29
N ILE A 333 -10.11 4.90 -11.08
CA ILE A 333 -8.85 5.61 -10.85
C ILE A 333 -7.74 4.86 -11.61
N GLN A 334 -6.89 5.60 -12.33
CA GLN A 334 -5.76 5.03 -13.08
C GLN A 334 -4.45 5.42 -12.39
N PHE A 335 -3.56 4.44 -12.22
CA PHE A 335 -2.23 4.60 -11.61
C PHE A 335 -1.09 4.51 -12.63
N GLY A 336 -1.42 4.42 -13.92
CA GLY A 336 -0.46 4.27 -15.00
C GLY A 336 0.05 2.83 -15.16
N PRO A 337 1.08 2.61 -15.99
CA PRO A 337 1.66 1.28 -16.23
C PRO A 337 2.15 0.64 -14.92
N ALA A 338 1.83 -0.63 -14.70
CA ALA A 338 2.26 -1.37 -13.51
C ALA A 338 3.78 -1.37 -13.38
N THR A 339 4.32 -0.92 -12.24
CA THR A 339 5.77 -0.91 -11.96
C THR A 339 6.22 -2.10 -11.09
N PHE A 340 5.37 -3.11 -10.96
CA PHE A 340 5.55 -4.28 -10.10
C PHE A 340 5.29 -5.57 -10.88
N ALA A 341 5.65 -6.72 -10.32
CA ALA A 341 5.34 -8.02 -10.91
C ALA A 341 3.84 -8.34 -10.76
N PRO A 342 3.23 -9.16 -11.62
CA PRO A 342 1.89 -9.67 -11.32
C PRO A 342 1.88 -10.48 -10.03
N ASP A 343 0.69 -10.75 -9.52
CA ASP A 343 0.45 -11.53 -8.31
C ASP A 343 1.08 -10.89 -7.05
N SER A 344 1.54 -9.64 -7.18
CA SER A 344 2.01 -8.83 -6.06
C SER A 344 0.83 -8.19 -5.35
N LEU A 345 0.70 -8.47 -4.06
CA LEU A 345 -0.30 -7.82 -3.23
C LEU A 345 0.00 -6.32 -3.14
N THR A 346 -1.06 -5.51 -3.23
CA THR A 346 -0.98 -4.06 -3.03
C THR A 346 -2.02 -3.61 -2.01
N ALA A 347 -1.71 -2.58 -1.25
CA ALA A 347 -2.59 -1.98 -0.26
C ALA A 347 -3.01 -0.57 -0.69
N LEU A 348 -4.29 -0.23 -0.53
CA LEU A 348 -4.80 1.10 -0.79
C LEU A 348 -4.45 2.06 0.34
N PHE A 349 -4.24 3.33 0.02
CA PHE A 349 -4.53 4.43 0.91
C PHE A 349 -5.31 5.48 0.15
N PHE A 350 -6.47 5.85 0.65
CA PHE A 350 -7.33 6.88 0.09
C PHE A 350 -7.88 7.72 1.24
N GLN A 351 -7.53 9.00 1.28
CA GLN A 351 -7.89 9.91 2.35
C GLN A 351 -8.43 11.22 1.77
N VAL A 352 -9.44 11.76 2.43
CA VAL A 352 -9.93 13.12 2.17
C VAL A 352 -9.87 13.92 3.46
N ILE A 353 -9.11 15.01 3.46
CA ILE A 353 -8.99 15.97 4.55
C ILE A 353 -9.73 17.25 4.15
N LEU A 354 -10.76 17.64 4.89
CA LEU A 354 -11.66 18.74 4.55
C LEU A 354 -12.08 19.55 5.78
N ASN A 355 -12.63 20.73 5.56
CA ASN A 355 -13.19 21.56 6.62
C ASN A 355 -14.70 21.35 6.75
N VAL A 356 -15.23 21.49 7.97
CA VAL A 356 -16.66 21.48 8.26
C VAL A 356 -17.08 22.73 9.04
N GLU A 357 -18.34 23.14 8.89
CA GLU A 357 -18.88 24.31 9.59
C GLU A 357 -18.77 24.14 11.11
N GLY A 358 -18.30 25.19 11.78
CA GLY A 358 -18.16 25.20 13.24
C GLY A 358 -16.90 24.51 13.78
N SER A 359 -16.10 23.86 12.91
CA SER A 359 -14.76 23.37 13.28
C SER A 359 -13.68 24.40 12.93
N THR A 360 -12.70 24.56 13.82
CA THR A 360 -11.50 25.37 13.57
C THR A 360 -10.41 24.61 12.81
N ASP A 361 -10.52 23.29 12.78
CA ASP A 361 -9.52 22.37 12.26
C ASP A 361 -10.15 21.40 11.27
N PRO A 362 -9.38 20.88 10.30
CA PRO A 362 -9.90 19.96 9.30
C PRO A 362 -10.17 18.58 9.90
N VAL A 363 -11.12 17.90 9.29
CA VAL A 363 -11.54 16.53 9.60
C VAL A 363 -11.16 15.62 8.45
N GLN A 364 -11.10 14.31 8.71
CA GLN A 364 -10.71 13.33 7.72
C GLN A 364 -11.70 12.18 7.56
N THR A 365 -11.70 11.59 6.37
CA THR A 365 -12.15 10.23 6.12
C THR A 365 -11.06 9.46 5.40
N CYS A 366 -10.91 8.17 5.70
CA CYS A 366 -9.85 7.33 5.18
C CYS A 366 -10.34 5.92 4.86
N ILE A 367 -9.90 5.41 3.72
CA ILE A 367 -10.02 4.03 3.30
C ILE A 367 -8.61 3.52 3.10
N TYR A 368 -8.20 2.53 3.88
CA TYR A 368 -6.85 1.99 3.77
C TYR A 368 -6.85 0.46 3.75
N GLY A 369 -5.93 -0.10 2.98
CA GLY A 369 -5.67 -1.51 2.88
C GLY A 369 -4.60 -1.95 3.87
N THR A 370 -4.67 -3.21 4.26
CA THR A 370 -3.69 -3.83 5.15
C THR A 370 -2.55 -4.41 4.33
N THR A 371 -1.36 -4.48 4.93
CA THR A 371 -0.23 -5.20 4.33
C THR A 371 -0.26 -6.70 4.64
N SER A 372 -1.34 -7.23 5.21
CA SER A 372 -1.46 -8.66 5.54
C SER A 372 -2.84 -9.19 5.13
N PRO A 373 -2.90 -10.18 4.22
CA PRO A 373 -4.16 -10.81 3.83
C PRO A 373 -4.82 -11.58 4.99
N TYR A 374 -4.08 -11.82 6.08
CA TYR A 374 -4.58 -12.50 7.28
C TYR A 374 -5.21 -11.54 8.30
N TRP A 375 -5.14 -10.23 8.07
CA TRP A 375 -5.81 -9.26 8.92
C TRP A 375 -7.30 -9.19 8.60
N SER A 376 -8.15 -9.24 9.63
CA SER A 376 -9.59 -9.04 9.45
C SER A 376 -9.86 -7.56 9.18
N PRO A 377 -10.54 -7.20 8.07
CA PRO A 377 -10.92 -5.81 7.81
C PRO A 377 -11.72 -5.20 8.97
N SER A 378 -12.58 -5.98 9.62
CA SER A 378 -13.50 -5.48 10.64
C SER A 378 -12.85 -5.07 11.97
N SER A 379 -11.62 -5.47 12.29
CA SER A 379 -11.04 -5.21 13.62
C SER A 379 -10.66 -3.74 13.87
N TYR A 380 -10.69 -2.89 12.85
CA TYR A 380 -10.22 -1.50 12.93
C TYR A 380 -11.16 -0.50 12.25
N ASP A 381 -12.36 -0.94 11.86
CA ASP A 381 -13.38 -0.05 11.34
C ASP A 381 -13.84 0.90 12.46
N GLN A 382 -13.77 2.20 12.19
CA GLN A 382 -14.09 3.25 13.14
C GLN A 382 -14.80 4.41 12.41
N PRO A 383 -15.41 5.36 13.12
CA PRO A 383 -16.00 6.53 12.47
C PRO A 383 -14.99 7.22 11.53
N GLY A 384 -15.36 7.35 10.26
CA GLY A 384 -14.51 7.95 9.22
C GLY A 384 -13.39 7.05 8.69
N ILE A 385 -13.24 5.81 9.17
CA ILE A 385 -12.19 4.88 8.76
C ILE A 385 -12.80 3.55 8.31
N TYR A 386 -12.48 3.14 7.09
CA TYR A 386 -12.85 1.81 6.56
C TYR A 386 -11.59 1.05 6.15
N VAL A 387 -11.46 -0.18 6.62
CA VAL A 387 -10.35 -1.05 6.23
C VAL A 387 -10.77 -1.92 5.06
N ILE A 388 -9.94 -1.93 4.01
CA ILE A 388 -10.16 -2.77 2.84
C ILE A 388 -9.15 -3.92 2.76
N ARG A 389 -9.55 -5.01 2.11
CA ARG A 389 -8.64 -6.13 1.80
C ARG A 389 -7.53 -5.65 0.86
N PRO A 390 -6.33 -6.27 0.90
CA PRO A 390 -5.31 -6.03 -0.10
C PRO A 390 -5.81 -6.44 -1.50
N PHE A 391 -5.13 -5.95 -2.51
CA PHE A 391 -5.46 -6.13 -3.92
C PHE A 391 -4.43 -7.03 -4.58
N ASP A 392 -4.89 -7.97 -5.38
CA ASP A 392 -4.06 -8.82 -6.21
C ASP A 392 -4.31 -8.46 -7.67
N TYR A 393 -3.25 -8.17 -8.41
CA TYR A 393 -3.33 -7.81 -9.81
C TYR A 393 -2.66 -8.89 -10.66
N VAL A 394 -3.46 -9.54 -11.50
CA VAL A 394 -3.01 -10.71 -12.25
C VAL A 394 -2.87 -10.37 -13.73
N TRP A 395 -1.65 -10.52 -14.24
CA TRP A 395 -1.35 -10.46 -15.67
C TRP A 395 -0.06 -11.26 -15.96
N HIS A 396 -0.14 -12.43 -16.60
CA HIS A 396 0.89 -13.21 -17.33
C HIS A 396 0.32 -14.63 -17.48
N CYS A 397 0.55 -15.30 -18.61
CA CYS A 397 -0.04 -16.62 -18.86
C CYS A 397 0.86 -17.54 -19.69
N VAL A 398 0.54 -18.84 -19.62
CA VAL A 398 1.01 -19.91 -20.49
C VAL A 398 -0.12 -20.44 -21.37
N ALA A 399 0.18 -21.18 -22.43
CA ALA A 399 -0.84 -21.78 -23.29
C ALA A 399 -1.70 -22.84 -22.56
N GLU A 400 -2.97 -22.99 -22.95
CA GLU A 400 -3.93 -23.95 -22.35
C GLU A 400 -3.54 -25.44 -22.47
N ASP A 401 -2.56 -25.76 -23.31
CA ASP A 401 -1.99 -27.10 -23.44
C ASP A 401 -0.70 -27.31 -22.63
N THR A 402 -0.37 -26.37 -21.73
CA THR A 402 0.75 -26.54 -20.79
C THR A 402 0.44 -27.67 -19.80
N GLU A 403 1.30 -28.68 -19.78
CA GLU A 403 1.32 -29.80 -18.84
C GLU A 403 2.04 -29.38 -17.56
N VAL A 404 1.30 -29.33 -16.46
CA VAL A 404 1.78 -28.95 -15.14
C VAL A 404 2.20 -30.18 -14.37
N THR A 405 3.38 -30.14 -13.76
CA THR A 405 3.92 -31.27 -12.98
C THR A 405 3.32 -31.27 -11.57
N LEU A 406 2.61 -32.34 -11.24
CA LEU A 406 2.06 -32.58 -9.91
C LEU A 406 3.16 -33.03 -8.94
N ILE A 407 2.89 -32.98 -7.63
CA ILE A 407 3.89 -33.34 -6.60
C ILE A 407 4.35 -34.80 -6.70
N ASP A 408 3.51 -35.69 -7.23
CA ASP A 408 3.83 -37.10 -7.49
C ASP A 408 4.62 -37.32 -8.80
N LYS A 409 5.00 -36.22 -9.48
CA LYS A 409 5.69 -36.15 -10.78
C LYS A 409 4.86 -36.60 -11.97
N SER A 410 3.58 -36.89 -11.79
CA SER A 410 2.65 -36.98 -12.92
C SER A 410 2.42 -35.59 -13.51
N THR A 411 1.81 -35.53 -14.69
CA THR A 411 1.47 -34.26 -15.35
C THR A 411 -0.03 -34.14 -15.55
N LYS A 412 -0.52 -32.90 -15.51
CA LYS A 412 -1.91 -32.57 -15.79
C LYS A 412 -1.95 -31.27 -16.58
N ARG A 413 -2.80 -31.20 -17.60
CA ARG A 413 -2.99 -29.95 -18.36
C ARG A 413 -3.52 -28.83 -17.46
N ILE A 414 -3.01 -27.63 -17.70
CA ILE A 414 -3.37 -26.43 -16.91
C ILE A 414 -4.87 -26.13 -16.94
N ASP A 415 -5.55 -26.40 -18.06
CA ASP A 415 -7.00 -26.20 -18.21
C ASP A 415 -7.85 -27.26 -17.49
N GLN A 416 -7.20 -28.25 -16.86
CA GLN A 416 -7.83 -29.32 -16.08
C GLN A 416 -7.47 -29.24 -14.59
N LEU A 417 -6.69 -28.25 -14.19
CA LEU A 417 -6.33 -28.03 -12.79
C LEU A 417 -7.52 -27.47 -12.00
N THR A 418 -7.64 -27.92 -10.76
CA THR A 418 -8.67 -27.50 -9.80
C THR A 418 -8.04 -27.06 -8.48
N GLY A 419 -8.71 -26.15 -7.77
CA GLY A 419 -8.26 -25.69 -6.45
C GLY A 419 -7.97 -26.84 -5.48
N GLY A 420 -6.86 -26.73 -4.75
CA GLY A 420 -6.35 -27.68 -3.77
C GLY A 420 -5.32 -28.69 -4.30
N GLU A 421 -5.19 -28.84 -5.62
CA GLU A 421 -4.22 -29.78 -6.22
C GLU A 421 -2.77 -29.42 -5.87
N ALA A 422 -1.96 -30.43 -5.57
CA ALA A 422 -0.57 -30.26 -5.15
C ALA A 422 0.37 -30.38 -6.36
N LEU A 423 1.10 -29.30 -6.64
CA LEU A 423 2.07 -29.20 -7.71
C LEU A 423 3.50 -29.33 -7.17
N LEU A 424 4.40 -29.74 -8.07
CA LEU A 424 5.82 -29.71 -7.80
C LEU A 424 6.35 -28.28 -7.93
N GLY A 425 6.85 -27.73 -6.84
CA GLY A 425 7.55 -26.45 -6.79
C GLY A 425 9.08 -26.62 -6.83
N ILE A 426 9.79 -25.49 -6.72
CA ILE A 426 11.26 -25.46 -6.67
C ILE A 426 11.80 -26.34 -5.54
N ASP A 427 12.97 -26.94 -5.74
CA ASP A 427 13.65 -27.82 -4.77
C ASP A 427 12.81 -29.01 -4.28
N GLY A 428 11.77 -29.40 -5.04
CA GLY A 428 10.86 -30.48 -4.68
C GLY A 428 9.82 -30.11 -3.62
N LYS A 429 9.65 -28.82 -3.33
CA LYS A 429 8.61 -28.33 -2.41
C LYS A 429 7.21 -28.58 -3.00
N THR A 430 6.23 -28.64 -2.10
CA THR A 430 4.81 -28.70 -2.51
C THR A 430 4.24 -27.29 -2.54
N VAL A 431 3.67 -26.92 -3.68
CA VAL A 431 2.78 -25.75 -3.81
C VAL A 431 1.39 -26.25 -4.16
N ARG A 432 0.34 -25.54 -3.77
CA ARG A 432 -1.03 -25.93 -4.12
C ARG A 432 -1.69 -24.91 -5.01
N VAL A 433 -2.48 -25.41 -5.96
CA VAL A 433 -3.40 -24.60 -6.76
C VAL A 433 -4.38 -23.95 -5.80
N LEU A 434 -4.37 -22.63 -5.75
CA LEU A 434 -5.44 -21.87 -5.14
C LEU A 434 -6.57 -21.71 -6.14
N ASP A 435 -6.23 -21.19 -7.31
CA ASP A 435 -7.16 -20.87 -8.39
C ASP A 435 -6.49 -20.96 -9.77
N THR A 436 -7.29 -20.85 -10.83
CA THR A 436 -6.82 -20.83 -12.22
C THR A 436 -7.50 -19.72 -13.00
N VAL A 437 -6.70 -18.90 -13.69
CA VAL A 437 -7.15 -17.72 -14.44
C VAL A 437 -6.81 -17.90 -15.91
N PHE A 438 -7.81 -18.04 -16.78
CA PHE A 438 -7.58 -18.15 -18.23
C PHE A 438 -7.72 -16.84 -19.02
N GLY A 439 -7.95 -16.88 -20.32
CA GLY A 439 -8.13 -15.70 -21.17
C GLY A 439 -7.66 -15.98 -22.58
N GLN A 440 -7.63 -14.95 -23.42
CA GLN A 440 -7.01 -15.01 -24.74
C GLN A 440 -5.87 -13.99 -24.82
N GLU A 441 -4.85 -14.31 -25.61
CA GLU A 441 -3.74 -13.41 -25.91
C GLU A 441 -3.81 -13.08 -27.41
N GLU A 442 -3.93 -11.79 -27.75
CA GLU A 442 -4.01 -11.34 -29.14
C GLU A 442 -2.61 -11.24 -29.77
N LYS A 443 -1.56 -11.12 -28.96
CA LYS A 443 -0.18 -11.09 -29.44
C LYS A 443 0.36 -12.50 -29.65
N PRO A 444 1.34 -12.70 -30.55
CA PRO A 444 2.04 -13.97 -30.64
C PRO A 444 2.69 -14.35 -29.31
N LEU A 445 2.52 -15.60 -28.88
CA LEU A 445 3.23 -16.18 -27.75
C LEU A 445 4.69 -16.47 -28.13
N LEU A 446 5.57 -16.52 -27.13
CA LEU A 446 6.91 -17.07 -27.28
C LEU A 446 6.85 -18.57 -27.06
N ALA A 447 7.16 -19.34 -28.09
CA ALA A 447 7.43 -20.76 -28.00
C ALA A 447 8.92 -20.95 -27.73
N ILE A 448 9.24 -21.45 -26.55
CA ILE A 448 10.61 -21.65 -26.07
C ILE A 448 10.84 -23.15 -26.03
N THR A 449 11.88 -23.61 -26.73
CA THR A 449 12.28 -25.02 -26.76
C THR A 449 13.70 -25.14 -26.23
N ASN A 450 13.93 -26.06 -25.30
CA ASN A 450 15.27 -26.32 -24.76
C ASN A 450 15.99 -27.46 -25.50
N ASP A 451 17.25 -27.71 -25.14
CA ASP A 451 18.10 -28.76 -25.72
C ASP A 451 17.67 -30.19 -25.35
N GLN A 452 16.80 -30.34 -24.33
CA GLN A 452 16.16 -31.60 -23.96
C GLN A 452 14.89 -31.89 -24.78
N GLY A 453 14.46 -30.94 -25.64
CA GLY A 453 13.27 -31.06 -26.48
C GLY A 453 11.96 -30.69 -25.79
N GLU A 454 12.01 -30.24 -24.54
CA GLU A 454 10.86 -29.68 -23.84
C GLU A 454 10.51 -28.32 -24.47
N SER A 455 9.22 -28.02 -24.58
CA SER A 455 8.75 -26.80 -25.20
C SER A 455 7.59 -26.20 -24.45
N ILE A 456 7.62 -24.89 -24.17
CA ILE A 456 6.54 -24.15 -23.54
C ILE A 456 6.13 -22.95 -24.39
N LYS A 457 4.86 -22.58 -24.35
CA LYS A 457 4.33 -21.36 -25.01
C LYS A 457 3.84 -20.40 -23.95
N VAL A 458 4.43 -19.22 -23.93
CA VAL A 458 4.19 -18.24 -22.87
C VAL A 458 3.96 -16.85 -23.45
N THR A 459 3.23 -16.04 -22.70
CA THR A 459 3.15 -14.59 -22.98
C THR A 459 4.54 -13.96 -22.83
N ASN A 460 4.81 -12.86 -23.55
CA ASN A 460 6.14 -12.22 -23.59
C ASN A 460 6.75 -11.94 -22.20
N ASN A 461 5.91 -11.71 -21.20
CA ASN A 461 6.33 -11.24 -19.88
C ASN A 461 6.23 -12.32 -18.80
N HIS A 462 5.82 -13.53 -19.17
CA HIS A 462 5.81 -14.65 -18.24
C HIS A 462 7.23 -14.91 -17.73
N PHE A 463 7.37 -15.14 -16.42
CA PHE A 463 8.68 -15.38 -15.84
C PHE A 463 9.05 -16.85 -15.99
N ILE A 464 10.27 -17.07 -16.45
CA ILE A 464 10.87 -18.40 -16.52
C ILE A 464 12.14 -18.35 -15.69
N MET A 465 12.33 -19.35 -14.84
CA MET A 465 13.48 -19.41 -13.96
C MET A 465 14.73 -19.85 -14.73
N THR A 466 15.79 -19.07 -14.60
CA THR A 466 17.12 -19.38 -15.15
C THR A 466 18.12 -19.67 -14.04
N ASP A 467 19.31 -20.13 -14.39
CA ASP A 467 20.45 -20.26 -13.46
C ASP A 467 20.91 -18.92 -12.84
N LYS A 468 20.49 -17.79 -13.44
CA LYS A 468 20.76 -16.43 -12.95
C LYS A 468 19.57 -15.83 -12.18
N GLY A 469 18.48 -16.57 -12.02
CA GLY A 469 17.23 -16.10 -11.42
C GLY A 469 16.08 -15.96 -12.42
N PRO A 470 14.93 -15.42 -11.99
CA PRO A 470 13.75 -15.30 -12.83
C PRO A 470 13.96 -14.26 -13.94
N GLN A 471 13.65 -14.63 -15.18
CA GLN A 471 13.79 -13.76 -16.34
C GLN A 471 12.49 -13.77 -17.17
N LYS A 472 12.07 -12.59 -17.66
CA LYS A 472 10.93 -12.48 -18.58
C LYS A 472 11.23 -13.26 -19.87
N ALA A 473 10.22 -13.91 -20.42
CA ALA A 473 10.35 -14.68 -21.65
C ALA A 473 10.92 -13.87 -22.83
N ASP A 474 10.57 -12.58 -22.96
CA ASP A 474 11.07 -11.70 -24.03
C ASP A 474 12.52 -11.23 -23.86
N LYS A 475 13.11 -11.44 -22.68
CA LYS A 475 14.54 -11.16 -22.41
C LYS A 475 15.40 -12.40 -22.58
N LEU A 476 14.82 -13.59 -22.68
CA LEU A 476 15.56 -14.82 -22.88
C LEU A 476 16.21 -14.83 -24.27
N SER A 477 17.37 -15.47 -24.34
CA SER A 477 18.12 -15.70 -25.57
C SER A 477 18.48 -17.17 -25.72
N GLU A 478 18.71 -17.62 -26.95
CA GLU A 478 19.29 -18.95 -27.19
C GLU A 478 20.60 -19.11 -26.40
N GLY A 479 20.75 -20.27 -25.75
CA GLY A 479 21.89 -20.57 -24.88
C GLY A 479 21.72 -20.21 -23.41
N ASP A 480 20.71 -19.40 -23.03
CA ASP A 480 20.37 -19.19 -21.61
C ASP A 480 19.97 -20.51 -20.94
N ALA A 481 20.33 -20.68 -19.67
CA ALA A 481 20.12 -21.93 -18.94
C ALA A 481 18.84 -21.86 -18.10
N LEU A 482 17.84 -22.67 -18.44
CA LEU A 482 16.55 -22.79 -17.75
C LEU A 482 16.63 -23.82 -16.62
N ILE A 483 15.94 -23.55 -15.52
CA ILE A 483 15.70 -24.55 -14.48
C ILE A 483 14.56 -25.47 -14.94
N THR A 484 14.79 -26.78 -14.91
CA THR A 484 13.84 -27.83 -15.30
C THR A 484 13.67 -28.87 -14.20
N VAL A 485 12.67 -29.74 -14.34
CA VAL A 485 12.41 -30.84 -13.40
C VAL A 485 13.58 -31.83 -13.30
N THR A 486 14.45 -31.88 -14.32
CA THR A 486 15.62 -32.77 -14.41
C THR A 486 16.95 -32.08 -14.12
N GLY A 487 16.96 -30.77 -13.84
CA GLY A 487 18.17 -30.00 -13.58
C GLY A 487 18.18 -28.68 -14.37
N THR A 488 19.21 -28.44 -15.16
CA THR A 488 19.32 -27.24 -16.00
C THR A 488 19.42 -27.66 -17.47
N SER A 489 18.74 -26.93 -18.35
CA SER A 489 18.78 -27.15 -19.80
C SER A 489 18.97 -25.82 -20.54
N LYS A 490 19.61 -25.83 -21.70
CA LYS A 490 19.82 -24.59 -22.46
C LYS A 490 18.69 -24.34 -23.43
N ILE A 491 18.30 -23.08 -23.60
CA ILE A 491 17.38 -22.68 -24.65
C ILE A 491 18.02 -22.98 -26.00
N LYS A 492 17.32 -23.78 -26.81
CA LYS A 492 17.73 -24.15 -28.17
C LYS A 492 17.12 -23.22 -29.20
N SER A 493 15.87 -22.77 -29.00
CA SER A 493 15.19 -21.86 -29.90
C SER A 493 14.07 -21.09 -29.21
N ILE A 494 13.84 -19.86 -29.68
CA ILE A 494 12.70 -19.02 -29.28
C ILE A 494 11.99 -18.53 -30.55
N THR A 495 10.72 -18.87 -30.72
CA THR A 495 9.90 -18.43 -31.86
C THR A 495 8.66 -17.68 -31.40
N ARG A 496 8.15 -16.78 -32.25
CA ARG A 496 6.87 -16.09 -32.03
C ARG A 496 5.77 -16.83 -32.80
N GLU A 497 4.73 -17.26 -32.09
CA GLU A 497 3.62 -18.01 -32.67
C GLU A 497 2.29 -17.32 -32.39
N VAL A 498 1.52 -17.04 -33.45
CA VAL A 498 0.12 -16.63 -33.29
C VAL A 498 -0.63 -17.76 -32.61
N PHE A 499 -1.29 -17.45 -31.49
CA PHE A 499 -1.96 -18.45 -30.67
C PHE A 499 -3.42 -18.07 -30.44
N ASN A 500 -4.33 -18.71 -31.17
CA ASN A 500 -5.76 -18.38 -31.15
C ASN A 500 -6.57 -19.19 -30.11
N ARG A 501 -5.88 -19.74 -29.11
CA ARG A 501 -6.44 -20.59 -28.05
C ARG A 501 -6.34 -19.86 -26.70
N ARG A 502 -6.82 -20.47 -25.61
CA ARG A 502 -6.78 -19.81 -24.30
C ARG A 502 -5.39 -19.86 -23.71
N VAL A 503 -5.07 -18.84 -22.93
CA VAL A 503 -3.87 -18.78 -22.09
C VAL A 503 -4.31 -18.81 -20.63
N TRP A 504 -3.51 -19.39 -19.74
CA TRP A 504 -3.83 -19.69 -18.35
C TRP A 504 -2.72 -19.21 -17.40
N ASN A 505 -3.12 -18.79 -16.20
CA ASN A 505 -2.28 -18.54 -15.04
C ASN A 505 -2.82 -19.35 -13.85
N ILE A 506 -2.00 -19.64 -12.86
CA ILE A 506 -2.36 -20.39 -11.66
C ILE A 506 -2.01 -19.55 -10.44
N GLY A 507 -2.99 -19.24 -9.60
CA GLY A 507 -2.71 -18.75 -8.25
C GLY A 507 -2.20 -19.89 -7.37
N LEU A 508 -1.09 -19.68 -6.66
CA LEU A 508 -0.46 -20.69 -5.81
C LEU A 508 -0.49 -20.30 -4.33
N ILE A 509 -0.71 -21.29 -3.46
CA ILE A 509 -0.52 -21.17 -2.02
C ILE A 509 0.50 -22.19 -1.52
N ASN A 510 1.34 -21.78 -0.58
CA ASN A 510 2.24 -22.68 0.14
C ASN A 510 1.55 -23.17 1.43
N THR A 511 1.58 -24.48 1.71
CA THR A 511 0.94 -25.06 2.90
C THR A 511 1.80 -25.00 4.16
N ASP A 512 3.09 -24.72 4.02
CA ASP A 512 3.99 -24.49 5.16
C ASP A 512 4.06 -22.98 5.39
N ALA A 513 3.26 -22.53 6.36
CA ALA A 513 2.90 -21.14 6.64
C ALA A 513 4.06 -20.12 6.54
N GLU A 514 4.03 -19.30 5.49
CA GLU A 514 4.43 -17.88 5.39
C GLU A 514 4.10 -17.43 3.92
N PRO A 515 3.48 -16.27 3.66
CA PRO A 515 3.09 -15.83 2.31
C PRO A 515 4.27 -15.28 1.48
N ALA A 516 5.45 -15.90 1.53
CA ALA A 516 6.36 -15.81 0.39
C ALA A 516 7.33 -17.00 0.34
N GLU A 517 7.54 -17.52 -0.85
CA GLU A 517 8.78 -17.28 -1.61
C GLU A 517 8.82 -18.09 -2.91
N ASP A 518 7.91 -19.04 -3.11
CA ASP A 518 7.93 -19.90 -4.29
C ASP A 518 6.57 -19.94 -4.99
N HIS A 519 6.24 -18.90 -5.77
CA HIS A 519 5.13 -18.93 -6.74
C HIS A 519 5.55 -19.62 -8.05
N TYR A 520 6.41 -20.64 -7.94
CA TYR A 520 6.96 -21.33 -9.09
C TYR A 520 6.44 -22.76 -9.16
N PHE A 521 6.09 -23.19 -10.36
CA PHE A 521 5.69 -24.56 -10.67
C PHE A 521 6.33 -25.01 -11.98
N PHE A 522 6.36 -26.31 -12.23
CA PHE A 522 6.90 -26.82 -13.49
C PHE A 522 5.81 -26.95 -14.55
N GLY A 523 5.89 -26.16 -15.62
CA GLY A 523 5.07 -26.25 -16.82
C GLY A 523 5.89 -26.77 -18.00
N ASN A 524 5.44 -27.83 -18.66
CA ASN A 524 6.17 -28.55 -19.71
C ASN A 524 7.62 -28.86 -19.32
N GLY A 525 7.85 -29.21 -18.05
CA GLY A 525 9.17 -29.53 -17.50
C GLY A 525 10.03 -28.32 -17.09
N MET A 526 9.64 -27.08 -17.43
CA MET A 526 10.38 -25.86 -17.12
C MET A 526 9.79 -25.15 -15.89
N LEU A 527 10.64 -24.60 -15.03
CA LEU A 527 10.21 -23.87 -13.85
C LEU A 527 9.76 -22.45 -14.24
N ILE A 528 8.49 -22.15 -13.98
CA ILE A 528 7.82 -20.91 -14.38
C ILE A 528 7.04 -20.31 -13.22
N GLY A 529 6.74 -19.01 -13.32
CA GLY A 529 6.01 -18.23 -12.31
C GLY A 529 5.15 -17.15 -12.93
#